data_AF-A0A7J6TSH6-F1
#
_entry.id   AF-A0A7J6TSH6-F1
#
_cell.length_a   1.000
_cell.length_b   1.000
_cell.length_c   1.000
_cell.angle_alpha   90.00
_cell.angle_beta   90.00
_cell.angle_gamma   90.00
#
_symmetry.space_group_name_H-M   'P 1'
#
loop_
_entity.id
_entity.type
_entity.pdbx_description
1 polymer ?
#
loop_
_entity_poly.entity_id
_entity_poly.type
_entity_poly.pdbx_seq_one_letter_code
_entity_poly.pdbx_strand_id
1 'polypeptide(L)'
;FPVESPITLADEYRVKKQQDWQDLAEKALLGCIKIIAEIRRAGDLKAYAKHPKLIPKFSLTYQVDVGIALHSGWSVEGAIGSEMKIDATYIGFNVSVARSLVRALPLYGCSLLLTGDLLEHLGGKVRDRCRLIDERMVGEVGREPRKELKCEIYSFDINDKVSEAPENHLLGKVVSRAEMSIKNLDDNKVEYLFELDKDVQVLQEGFDLEFRTIWRQAIPPIISNAAFHPRE
;
A
#
# COMPACT_ATOMS: atom_id res chain seq x y z
N PHE A 1 8.37 39.83 -25.63
CA PHE A 1 8.13 38.69 -24.75
C PHE A 1 7.42 37.62 -25.56
N PRO A 2 8.02 36.44 -25.78
CA PRO A 2 7.28 35.37 -26.44
C PRO A 2 6.17 34.93 -25.48
N VAL A 3 4.92 35.01 -25.93
CA VAL A 3 3.76 34.49 -25.20
C VAL A 3 3.74 33.00 -25.50
N GLU A 4 4.14 32.18 -24.54
CA GLU A 4 4.00 30.73 -24.65
C GLU A 4 2.54 30.37 -24.94
N SER A 5 2.34 29.43 -25.85
CA SER A 5 0.98 29.08 -26.29
C SER A 5 0.18 28.49 -25.11
N PRO A 6 -1.12 28.78 -24.97
CA PRO A 6 -1.94 28.25 -23.86
C PRO A 6 -1.96 26.72 -23.77
N ILE A 7 -1.72 26.03 -24.90
CA ILE A 7 -1.71 24.57 -25.01
C ILE A 7 -0.47 23.98 -24.32
N THR A 8 0.72 24.59 -24.50
CA THR A 8 1.97 24.08 -23.92
C THR A 8 1.98 24.20 -22.39
N LEU A 9 1.46 25.30 -21.83
CA LEU A 9 1.35 25.48 -20.38
C LEU A 9 0.36 24.50 -19.72
N ALA A 10 -0.76 24.20 -20.39
CA ALA A 10 -1.74 23.24 -19.89
C ALA A 10 -1.17 21.81 -19.87
N ASP A 11 -0.40 21.44 -20.89
CA ASP A 11 0.25 20.13 -20.96
C ASP A 11 1.37 19.99 -19.92
N GLU A 12 2.20 21.01 -19.73
CA GLU A 12 3.20 21.04 -18.66
C GLU A 12 2.57 20.92 -17.27
N TYR A 13 1.46 21.63 -17.01
CA TYR A 13 0.73 21.53 -15.76
C TYR A 13 0.19 20.10 -15.53
N ARG A 14 -0.35 19.46 -16.57
CA ARG A 14 -0.85 18.08 -16.48
C ARG A 14 0.26 17.08 -16.18
N VAL A 15 1.40 17.20 -16.86
CA VAL A 15 2.57 16.35 -16.62
C VAL A 15 3.07 16.50 -15.19
N LYS A 16 3.21 17.75 -14.71
CA LYS A 16 3.63 18.02 -13.34
C LYS A 16 2.65 17.43 -12.33
N LYS A 17 1.35 17.65 -12.53
CA LYS A 17 0.32 17.10 -11.65
C LYS A 17 0.36 15.57 -11.60
N GLN A 18 0.55 14.91 -12.73
CA GLN A 18 0.69 13.44 -12.78
C GLN A 18 1.91 12.97 -11.98
N GLN A 19 3.04 13.67 -12.10
CA GLN A 19 4.24 13.37 -11.32
C GLN A 19 3.99 13.55 -9.81
N ASP A 20 3.29 14.61 -9.41
CA ASP A 20 2.95 14.86 -8.01
C ASP A 20 2.08 13.73 -7.42
N TRP A 21 1.10 13.22 -8.19
CA TRP A 21 0.29 12.06 -7.78
C TRP A 21 1.10 10.78 -7.68
N GLN A 22 2.00 10.55 -8.63
CA GLN A 22 2.88 9.39 -8.60
C GLN A 22 3.78 9.41 -7.38
N ASP A 23 4.45 10.53 -7.14
CA ASP A 23 5.29 10.73 -5.98
C ASP A 23 4.51 10.49 -4.68
N LEU A 24 3.29 11.01 -4.57
CA LEU A 24 2.45 10.83 -3.39
C LEU A 24 2.06 9.36 -3.18
N ALA A 25 1.66 8.66 -4.24
CA ALA A 25 1.27 7.26 -4.18
C ALA A 25 2.47 6.35 -3.83
N GLU A 26 3.63 6.60 -4.42
CA GLU A 26 4.87 5.87 -4.13
C GLU A 26 5.37 6.15 -2.71
N LYS A 27 5.31 7.40 -2.23
CA LYS A 27 5.64 7.75 -0.84
C LYS A 27 4.69 7.07 0.15
N ALA A 28 3.39 7.02 -0.15
CA ALA A 28 2.40 6.34 0.68
C ALA A 28 2.68 4.83 0.75
N LEU A 29 2.95 4.18 -0.40
CA LEU A 29 3.30 2.77 -0.46
C LEU A 29 4.60 2.47 0.31
N LEU A 30 5.65 3.25 0.07
CA LEU A 30 6.91 3.10 0.79
C LEU A 30 6.72 3.27 2.29
N GLY A 31 5.98 4.30 2.72
CA GLY A 31 5.65 4.52 4.13
C GLY A 31 4.98 3.31 4.77
N CYS A 32 4.05 2.66 4.08
CA CYS A 32 3.40 1.43 4.57
C CYS A 32 4.40 0.28 4.74
N ILE A 33 5.30 0.08 3.76
CA ILE A 33 6.35 -0.93 3.84
C ILE A 33 7.27 -0.66 5.03
N LYS A 34 7.65 0.61 5.24
CA LYS A 34 8.49 1.01 6.39
C LYS A 34 7.77 0.76 7.72
N ILE A 35 6.48 1.07 7.82
CA ILE A 35 5.69 0.79 9.03
C ILE A 35 5.74 -0.71 9.36
N ILE A 36 5.51 -1.57 8.38
CA ILE A 36 5.57 -3.04 8.56
C ILE A 36 6.98 -3.47 9.01
N ALA A 37 8.03 -2.97 8.36
CA ALA A 37 9.41 -3.27 8.73
C ALA A 37 9.75 -2.83 10.16
N GLU A 38 9.37 -1.61 10.55
CA GLU A 38 9.65 -1.09 11.89
C GLU A 38 8.89 -1.85 12.97
N ILE A 39 7.60 -2.16 12.77
CA ILE A 39 6.81 -2.94 13.74
C ILE A 39 7.45 -4.32 13.97
N ARG A 40 7.87 -4.98 12.89
CA ARG A 40 8.53 -6.29 12.96
C ARG A 40 9.94 -6.24 13.54
N ARG A 41 10.60 -5.08 13.49
CA ARG A 41 11.94 -4.87 14.06
C ARG A 41 11.90 -4.48 15.53
N ALA A 42 10.88 -3.72 15.93
CA ALA A 42 10.70 -3.14 17.26
C ALA A 42 10.87 -4.15 18.41
N GLY A 43 11.91 -3.93 19.21
CA GLY A 43 12.29 -4.84 20.30
C GLY A 43 11.30 -4.84 21.47
N ASP A 44 10.68 -3.70 21.74
CA ASP A 44 9.62 -3.53 22.73
C ASP A 44 8.34 -4.28 22.34
N LEU A 45 7.92 -4.22 21.08
CA LEU A 45 6.78 -5.01 20.57
C LEU A 45 7.08 -6.52 20.61
N LYS A 46 8.31 -6.93 20.29
CA LYS A 46 8.76 -8.34 20.44
C LYS A 46 8.74 -8.79 21.90
N ALA A 47 9.17 -7.95 22.82
CA ALA A 47 9.12 -8.23 24.24
C ALA A 47 7.67 -8.33 24.74
N TYR A 48 6.81 -7.41 24.28
CA TYR A 48 5.39 -7.39 24.61
C TYR A 48 4.66 -8.64 24.10
N ALA A 49 4.96 -9.11 22.88
CA ALA A 49 4.38 -10.33 22.32
C ALA A 49 4.61 -11.57 23.21
N LYS A 50 5.70 -11.58 23.99
CA LYS A 50 6.07 -12.66 24.92
C LYS A 50 5.53 -12.46 26.34
N HIS A 51 4.71 -11.44 26.57
CA HIS A 51 4.19 -11.13 27.89
C HIS A 51 3.31 -12.29 28.42
N PRO A 52 3.49 -12.78 29.67
CA PRO A 52 2.79 -13.96 30.19
C PRO A 52 1.25 -13.90 30.12
N LYS A 53 0.67 -12.70 30.14
CA LYS A 53 -0.79 -12.50 30.00
C LYS A 53 -1.32 -12.70 28.57
N LEU A 54 -0.47 -12.64 27.54
CA LEU A 54 -0.87 -12.82 26.14
C LEU A 54 -0.74 -14.28 25.69
N ILE A 55 0.24 -15.01 26.24
CA ILE A 55 0.55 -16.40 25.87
C ILE A 55 -0.69 -17.31 25.88
N PRO A 56 -1.57 -17.28 26.91
CA PRO A 56 -2.76 -18.15 26.93
C PRO A 56 -3.74 -17.88 25.78
N LYS A 57 -3.75 -16.66 25.23
CA LYS A 57 -4.69 -16.25 24.18
C LYS A 57 -4.11 -16.37 22.77
N PHE A 58 -2.81 -16.13 22.60
CA PHE A 58 -2.19 -15.97 21.29
C PHE A 58 -1.05 -16.97 21.00
N SER A 59 -0.69 -17.83 21.96
CA SER A 59 0.45 -18.76 21.91
C SER A 59 1.83 -18.10 21.98
N LEU A 60 2.87 -18.93 22.13
CA LEU A 60 4.27 -18.50 22.16
C LEU A 60 4.81 -18.05 20.80
N THR A 61 4.13 -18.38 19.71
CA THR A 61 4.52 -18.01 18.35
C THR A 61 3.91 -16.68 17.90
N TYR A 62 3.14 -16.02 18.77
CA TYR A 62 2.54 -14.72 18.46
C TYR A 62 3.61 -13.67 18.16
N GLN A 63 3.36 -12.91 17.09
CA GLN A 63 4.12 -11.71 16.77
C GLN A 63 3.13 -10.57 16.54
N VAL A 64 3.52 -9.37 16.96
CA VAL A 64 2.76 -8.16 16.63
C VAL A 64 2.99 -7.89 15.14
N ASP A 65 1.90 -7.81 14.38
CA ASP A 65 1.94 -7.45 12.96
C ASP A 65 0.84 -6.44 12.64
N VAL A 66 0.97 -5.77 11.50
CA VAL A 66 -0.01 -4.81 11.00
C VAL A 66 -0.45 -5.17 9.59
N GLY A 67 -1.76 -5.11 9.36
CA GLY A 67 -2.33 -5.17 8.03
C GLY A 67 -2.66 -3.77 7.54
N ILE A 68 -2.21 -3.42 6.34
CA ILE A 68 -2.42 -2.10 5.73
C ILE A 68 -3.09 -2.26 4.37
N ALA A 69 -4.00 -1.34 4.02
CA ALA A 69 -4.61 -1.30 2.70
C ALA A 69 -4.60 0.13 2.16
N LEU A 70 -4.31 0.30 0.87
CA LEU A 70 -4.25 1.60 0.22
C LEU A 70 -5.23 1.68 -0.96
N HIS A 71 -5.87 2.83 -1.08
CA HIS A 71 -6.83 3.18 -2.12
C HIS A 71 -6.71 4.67 -2.43
N SER A 72 -6.86 5.05 -3.70
CA SER A 72 -6.96 6.43 -4.13
C SER A 72 -8.36 6.72 -4.69
N GLY A 73 -8.91 7.86 -4.30
CA GLY A 73 -10.21 8.30 -4.79
C GLY A 73 -10.65 9.60 -4.16
N TRP A 74 -11.63 10.26 -4.79
CA TRP A 74 -12.21 11.48 -4.25
C TRP A 74 -12.94 11.23 -2.91
N SER A 75 -12.74 12.14 -1.96
CA SER A 75 -13.48 12.16 -0.70
C SER A 75 -13.77 13.60 -0.32
N VAL A 76 -14.80 13.80 0.49
CA VAL A 76 -15.05 15.09 1.14
C VAL A 76 -14.25 15.10 2.44
N GLU A 77 -13.38 16.08 2.60
CA GLU A 77 -12.70 16.37 3.87
C GLU A 77 -13.49 17.43 4.63
N GLY A 78 -13.67 17.26 5.93
CA GLY A 78 -14.32 18.27 6.74
C GLY A 78 -14.40 17.95 8.22
N ALA A 79 -14.81 18.97 8.98
CA ALA A 79 -15.17 18.83 10.37
C ALA A 79 -16.56 18.19 10.49
N ILE A 80 -16.65 16.99 11.07
CA ILE A 80 -17.89 16.26 11.29
C ILE A 80 -18.10 16.08 12.79
N GLY A 81 -19.31 16.33 13.26
CA GLY A 81 -19.66 16.13 14.66
C GLY A 81 -20.88 16.92 15.10
N SER A 82 -21.02 17.05 16.41
CA SER A 82 -22.02 17.88 17.09
C SER A 82 -21.35 19.11 17.69
N GLU A 83 -22.14 20.02 18.26
CA GLU A 83 -21.62 21.18 19.01
C GLU A 83 -20.65 20.78 20.14
N MET A 84 -20.85 19.60 20.74
CA MET A 84 -20.04 19.13 21.87
C MET A 84 -18.77 18.37 21.46
N LYS A 85 -18.75 17.80 20.25
CA LYS A 85 -17.60 17.03 19.75
C LYS A 85 -17.54 17.10 18.24
N ILE A 86 -16.45 17.67 17.75
CA ILE A 86 -16.13 17.82 16.34
C ILE A 86 -14.81 17.08 16.06
N ASP A 87 -14.72 16.37 14.95
CA ASP A 87 -13.52 15.69 14.45
C ASP A 87 -13.28 16.03 12.98
N ALA A 88 -12.02 16.27 12.60
CA ALA A 88 -11.64 16.35 11.20
C ALA A 88 -11.62 14.93 10.61
N THR A 89 -12.36 14.70 9.53
CA THR A 89 -12.47 13.38 8.91
C THR A 89 -12.72 13.45 7.41
N TYR A 90 -12.57 12.31 6.76
CA TYR A 90 -12.90 12.09 5.37
C TYR A 90 -14.18 11.26 5.27
N ILE A 91 -15.12 11.68 4.42
CA ILE A 91 -16.36 10.95 4.16
C ILE A 91 -16.60 10.78 2.66
N GLY A 92 -16.99 9.57 2.26
CA GLY A 92 -17.33 9.26 0.89
C GLY A 92 -17.29 7.77 0.57
N PHE A 93 -17.69 7.45 -0.65
CA PHE A 93 -17.66 6.07 -1.17
C PHE A 93 -16.26 5.45 -1.09
N ASN A 94 -15.23 6.20 -1.49
CA ASN A 94 -13.85 5.73 -1.53
C ASN A 94 -13.28 5.42 -0.14
N VAL A 95 -13.74 6.11 0.91
CA VAL A 95 -13.42 5.76 2.31
C VAL A 95 -13.99 4.39 2.68
N SER A 96 -15.19 4.05 2.18
CA SER A 96 -15.79 2.74 2.38
C SER A 96 -15.06 1.64 1.61
N VAL A 97 -14.58 1.91 0.39
CA VAL A 97 -13.75 0.98 -0.40
C VAL A 97 -12.46 0.65 0.35
N ALA A 98 -11.73 1.67 0.82
CA ALA A 98 -10.52 1.47 1.62
C ALA A 98 -10.78 0.59 2.86
N ARG A 99 -11.88 0.85 3.58
CA ARG A 99 -12.28 0.05 4.76
C ARG A 99 -12.61 -1.40 4.39
N SER A 100 -13.27 -1.63 3.27
CA SER A 100 -13.55 -2.97 2.77
C SER A 100 -12.27 -3.72 2.42
N LEU A 101 -11.26 -3.03 1.86
CA LEU A 101 -9.96 -3.61 1.53
C LEU A 101 -9.20 -4.06 2.80
N VAL A 102 -9.22 -3.24 3.86
CA VAL A 102 -8.63 -3.62 5.16
C VAL A 102 -9.30 -4.88 5.72
N ARG A 103 -10.62 -5.00 5.61
CA ARG A 103 -11.35 -6.20 6.07
C ARG A 103 -11.02 -7.45 5.25
N ALA A 104 -10.54 -7.27 4.02
CA ALA A 104 -10.18 -8.36 3.13
C ALA A 104 -8.75 -8.88 3.35
N LEU A 105 -7.87 -8.15 4.06
CA LEU A 105 -6.50 -8.57 4.34
C LEU A 105 -6.40 -10.00 4.89
N PRO A 106 -7.19 -10.41 5.93
CA PRO A 106 -7.13 -11.78 6.44
C PRO A 106 -7.66 -12.82 5.45
N LEU A 107 -8.57 -12.44 4.55
CA LEU A 107 -9.12 -13.36 3.54
C LEU A 107 -8.08 -13.71 2.47
N TYR A 108 -7.25 -12.73 2.10
CA TYR A 108 -6.17 -12.92 1.13
C TYR A 108 -4.83 -13.35 1.76
N GLY A 109 -4.74 -13.39 3.10
CA GLY A 109 -3.50 -13.73 3.80
C GLY A 109 -2.35 -12.78 3.47
N CYS A 110 -2.64 -11.51 3.20
CA CYS A 110 -1.66 -10.50 2.80
C CYS A 110 -1.55 -9.42 3.89
N SER A 111 -0.35 -8.89 4.12
CA SER A 111 -0.15 -7.74 5.04
C SER A 111 -0.37 -6.39 4.37
N LEU A 112 -0.34 -6.33 3.03
CA LEU A 112 -0.48 -5.08 2.27
C LEU A 112 -1.30 -5.29 1.00
N LEU A 113 -2.46 -4.63 0.92
CA LEU A 113 -3.32 -4.64 -0.27
C LEU A 113 -3.46 -3.24 -0.88
N LEU A 114 -3.57 -3.19 -2.20
CA LEU A 114 -3.71 -1.98 -2.99
C LEU A 114 -4.91 -2.12 -3.95
N THR A 115 -5.64 -1.04 -4.22
CA THR A 115 -6.62 -1.04 -5.31
C THR A 115 -5.97 -0.75 -6.66
N GLY A 116 -6.61 -1.18 -7.75
CA GLY A 116 -6.25 -0.79 -9.12
C GLY A 116 -6.14 0.74 -9.28
N ASP A 117 -7.07 1.51 -8.70
CA ASP A 117 -7.05 2.98 -8.75
C ASP A 117 -5.74 3.58 -8.21
N LEU A 118 -5.18 3.01 -7.13
CA LEU A 118 -3.90 3.48 -6.59
C LEU A 118 -2.75 3.08 -7.51
N LEU A 119 -2.84 1.88 -8.08
CA LEU A 119 -1.81 1.32 -8.95
C LEU A 119 -1.64 2.14 -10.24
N GLU A 120 -2.70 2.78 -10.73
CA GLU A 120 -2.65 3.71 -11.87
C GLU A 120 -1.77 4.94 -11.63
N HIS A 121 -1.56 5.29 -10.36
CA HIS A 121 -0.66 6.38 -9.99
C HIS A 121 0.79 5.92 -9.80
N LEU A 122 1.10 4.62 -9.76
CA LEU A 122 2.47 4.16 -9.54
C LEU A 122 3.30 4.17 -10.83
N GLY A 123 4.60 4.45 -10.70
CA GLY A 123 5.57 4.27 -11.77
C GLY A 123 5.69 2.81 -12.22
N GLY A 124 6.06 2.59 -13.48
CA GLY A 124 6.10 1.25 -14.09
C GLY A 124 6.92 0.24 -13.29
N LYS A 125 8.10 0.62 -12.77
CA LYS A 125 8.94 -0.31 -11.99
C LYS A 125 8.32 -0.67 -10.66
N VAL A 126 7.68 0.28 -9.97
CA VAL A 126 7.00 0.01 -8.69
C VAL A 126 5.74 -0.82 -8.91
N ARG A 127 4.96 -0.49 -9.94
CA ARG A 127 3.78 -1.26 -10.36
C ARG A 127 4.14 -2.71 -10.68
N ASP A 128 5.28 -2.95 -11.33
CA ASP A 128 5.75 -4.30 -11.65
C ASP A 128 6.03 -5.16 -10.42
N ARG A 129 6.18 -4.54 -9.24
CA ARG A 129 6.38 -5.23 -7.96
C ARG A 129 5.08 -5.58 -7.25
N CYS A 130 3.95 -5.19 -7.83
CA CYS A 130 2.61 -5.49 -7.34
C CYS A 130 1.99 -6.61 -8.18
N ARG A 131 1.18 -7.44 -7.53
CA ARG A 131 0.57 -8.63 -8.13
C ARG A 131 -0.95 -8.56 -8.02
N LEU A 132 -1.66 -8.68 -9.13
CA LEU A 132 -3.12 -8.79 -9.13
C LEU A 132 -3.51 -10.09 -8.43
N ILE A 133 -4.34 -10.01 -7.40
CA ILE A 133 -4.83 -11.18 -6.66
C ILE A 133 -6.26 -11.50 -7.04
N ASP A 134 -7.12 -10.49 -7.14
CA ASP A 134 -8.55 -10.69 -7.35
C ASP A 134 -9.21 -9.48 -8.02
N GLU A 135 -10.43 -9.68 -8.49
CA GLU A 135 -11.28 -8.63 -9.03
C GLU A 135 -12.71 -8.84 -8.51
N ARG A 136 -13.21 -7.88 -7.73
CA ARG A 136 -14.50 -8.02 -7.04
C ARG A 136 -15.30 -6.74 -7.04
N MET A 137 -16.62 -6.88 -6.86
CA MET A 137 -17.50 -5.77 -6.54
C MET A 137 -17.26 -5.38 -5.07
N VAL A 138 -16.84 -4.14 -4.84
CA VAL A 138 -16.65 -3.57 -3.52
C VAL A 138 -17.69 -2.48 -3.31
N GLY A 139 -18.44 -2.58 -2.21
CA GLY A 139 -19.59 -1.72 -1.93
C GLY A 139 -19.47 -0.86 -0.68
N GLU A 140 -20.37 0.11 -0.57
CA GLU A 140 -20.60 0.83 0.69
C GLU A 140 -21.03 -0.14 1.79
N VAL A 141 -20.42 0.00 2.96
CA VAL A 141 -20.76 -0.82 4.12
C VAL A 141 -21.84 -0.11 4.92
N GLY A 142 -23.02 -0.73 5.05
CA GLY A 142 -24.08 -0.26 5.95
C GLY A 142 -25.11 0.68 5.33
N ARG A 143 -25.19 0.77 4.00
CA ARG A 143 -26.27 1.46 3.27
C ARG A 143 -27.01 0.50 2.35
N GLU A 144 -28.32 0.71 2.21
CA GLU A 144 -29.21 0.01 1.28
C GLU A 144 -29.96 1.07 0.45
N PRO A 145 -29.95 1.03 -0.89
CA PRO A 145 -29.20 0.09 -1.73
C PRO A 145 -27.69 0.38 -1.71
N ARG A 146 -26.87 -0.69 -1.84
CA ARG A 146 -25.42 -0.56 -1.89
C ARG A 146 -24.98 -0.03 -3.24
N LYS A 147 -24.26 1.09 -3.24
CA LYS A 147 -23.38 1.42 -4.36
C LYS A 147 -22.24 0.40 -4.33
N GLU A 148 -21.97 -0.25 -5.45
CA GLU A 148 -20.84 -1.15 -5.64
C GLU A 148 -20.06 -0.76 -6.89
N LEU A 149 -18.74 -0.88 -6.85
CA LEU A 149 -17.87 -0.69 -8.00
C LEU A 149 -16.97 -1.91 -8.16
N LYS A 150 -16.67 -2.24 -9.41
CA LYS A 150 -15.69 -3.26 -9.74
C LYS A 150 -14.31 -2.74 -9.33
N CYS A 151 -13.58 -3.51 -8.54
CA CYS A 151 -12.30 -3.13 -7.99
C CYS A 151 -11.30 -4.27 -8.19
N GLU A 152 -10.19 -3.97 -8.84
CA GLU A 152 -9.02 -4.85 -8.89
C GLU A 152 -8.24 -4.74 -7.57
N ILE A 153 -7.85 -5.87 -7.01
CA ILE A 153 -7.13 -5.97 -5.74
C ILE A 153 -5.74 -6.51 -6.02
N TYR A 154 -4.74 -5.72 -5.66
CA TYR A 154 -3.33 -6.06 -5.80
C TYR A 154 -2.69 -6.28 -4.42
N SER A 155 -1.64 -7.11 -4.38
CA SER A 155 -0.71 -7.17 -3.25
C SER A 155 0.63 -6.60 -3.66
N PHE A 156 1.24 -5.86 -2.75
CA PHE A 156 2.69 -5.72 -2.73
C PHE A 156 3.21 -6.84 -1.82
N ASP A 157 3.71 -7.91 -2.43
CA ASP A 157 4.00 -9.13 -1.69
C ASP A 157 5.08 -8.88 -0.62
N ILE A 158 4.78 -9.27 0.61
CA ILE A 158 5.62 -9.10 1.80
C ILE A 158 5.79 -10.47 2.47
N ASN A 159 7.03 -10.92 2.60
CA ASN A 159 7.38 -12.14 3.35
C ASN A 159 7.49 -11.84 4.85
N ASP A 160 7.77 -12.86 5.68
CA ASP A 160 7.86 -12.72 7.15
C ASP A 160 9.23 -12.26 7.66
N LYS A 161 10.17 -11.92 6.77
CA LYS A 161 11.52 -11.49 7.16
C LYS A 161 11.51 -10.04 7.61
N VAL A 162 12.58 -9.65 8.31
CA VAL A 162 12.86 -8.26 8.65
C VAL A 162 14.36 -8.02 8.59
N SER A 163 14.75 -6.93 7.96
CA SER A 163 16.11 -6.43 7.90
C SER A 163 16.57 -5.90 9.26
N GLU A 164 17.83 -6.13 9.61
CA GLU A 164 18.47 -5.43 10.72
C GLU A 164 18.76 -3.98 10.32
N ALA A 165 18.44 -3.04 11.24
CA ALA A 165 18.76 -1.63 11.11
C ALA A 165 20.01 -1.27 11.94
N PRO A 166 20.80 -0.26 11.51
CA PRO A 166 21.92 0.26 12.29
C PRO A 166 21.51 0.77 13.67
N GLU A 167 22.43 0.81 14.64
CA GLU A 167 22.15 1.24 16.03
C GLU A 167 21.50 2.64 16.13
N ASN A 168 21.89 3.58 15.26
CA ASN A 168 21.39 4.95 15.25
C ASN A 168 20.28 5.18 14.20
N HIS A 169 19.57 4.12 13.81
CA HIS A 169 18.49 4.20 12.85
C HIS A 169 17.32 5.03 13.38
N LEU A 170 16.88 6.00 12.59
CA LEU A 170 15.68 6.79 12.88
C LEU A 170 14.46 6.15 12.23
N LEU A 171 13.35 6.07 12.98
CA LEU A 171 12.10 5.49 12.52
C LEU A 171 11.68 6.03 11.15
N GLY A 172 11.37 5.12 10.23
CA GLY A 172 10.89 5.43 8.88
C GLY A 172 11.98 5.93 7.91
N LYS A 173 13.25 6.02 8.31
CA LYS A 173 14.34 6.36 7.39
C LYS A 173 14.75 5.17 6.52
N VAL A 174 15.43 5.47 5.42
CA VAL A 174 15.94 4.45 4.50
C VAL A 174 17.05 3.64 5.17
N VAL A 175 17.00 2.31 5.05
CA VAL A 175 18.07 1.43 5.51
C VAL A 175 18.92 1.06 4.28
N SER A 176 20.05 1.74 4.07
CA SER A 176 20.90 1.51 2.88
C SER A 176 21.77 0.25 3.01
N ARG A 177 22.04 -0.42 1.89
CA ARG A 177 22.91 -1.62 1.80
C ARG A 177 24.42 -1.29 1.92
N ALA A 178 24.81 -0.04 1.67
CA ALA A 178 26.17 0.48 1.80
C ALA A 178 26.11 1.96 2.20
N GLU A 179 27.24 2.56 2.63
CA GLU A 179 27.41 4.01 2.82
C GLU A 179 27.31 4.79 1.48
N MET A 180 26.36 4.46 0.60
CA MET A 180 26.00 5.36 -0.48
C MET A 180 25.36 6.60 0.15
N SER A 181 25.99 7.74 -0.09
CA SER A 181 25.47 9.01 0.35
C SER A 181 24.10 9.26 -0.30
N ILE A 182 23.04 9.06 0.48
CA ILE A 182 21.67 9.51 0.17
C ILE A 182 21.63 11.04 -0.08
N LYS A 183 22.73 11.76 0.16
CA LYS A 183 22.87 13.21 0.01
C LYS A 183 22.58 13.75 -1.40
N ASN A 184 22.55 12.90 -2.43
CA ASN A 184 22.30 13.31 -3.82
C ASN A 184 21.12 12.57 -4.49
N LEU A 185 20.20 12.00 -3.72
CA LEU A 185 18.91 11.63 -4.30
C LEU A 185 18.14 12.93 -4.50
N ASP A 186 18.26 13.51 -5.70
CA ASP A 186 17.35 14.55 -6.20
C ASP A 186 15.93 14.20 -5.76
N ASP A 187 15.18 15.21 -5.30
CA ASP A 187 13.84 15.13 -4.69
C ASP A 187 12.78 14.37 -5.53
N ASN A 188 13.13 13.92 -6.74
CA ASN A 188 12.19 13.56 -7.80
C ASN A 188 12.10 12.08 -8.19
N LYS A 189 12.73 11.12 -7.51
CA LYS A 189 12.52 9.70 -7.89
C LYS A 189 12.44 8.76 -6.69
N VAL A 190 11.31 8.84 -5.97
CA VAL A 190 10.92 7.88 -4.91
C VAL A 190 10.99 6.44 -5.39
N GLU A 191 10.70 6.18 -6.67
CA GLU A 191 10.95 4.92 -7.36
C GLU A 191 12.34 4.29 -7.04
N TYR A 192 13.43 5.07 -6.97
CA TYR A 192 14.76 4.51 -6.65
C TYR A 192 14.86 4.00 -5.22
N LEU A 193 14.07 4.53 -4.28
CA LEU A 193 14.08 4.06 -2.90
C LEU A 193 13.58 2.62 -2.79
N PHE A 194 12.71 2.18 -3.70
CA PHE A 194 12.28 0.79 -3.75
C PHE A 194 13.44 -0.16 -4.09
N GLU A 195 14.42 0.30 -4.87
CA GLU A 195 15.62 -0.49 -5.20
C GLU A 195 16.71 -0.41 -4.12
N LEU A 196 16.86 0.76 -3.49
CA LEU A 196 17.94 1.03 -2.55
C LEU A 196 17.64 0.62 -1.11
N ASP A 197 16.38 0.68 -0.67
CA ASP A 197 16.02 0.40 0.71
C ASP A 197 16.05 -1.11 1.00
N LYS A 198 16.93 -1.51 1.92
CA LYS A 198 17.10 -2.89 2.38
C LYS A 198 15.80 -3.46 2.94
N ASP A 199 14.95 -2.65 3.58
CA ASP A 199 13.67 -3.13 4.11
C ASP A 199 12.78 -3.60 2.96
N VAL A 200 12.70 -2.83 1.89
CA VAL A 200 11.91 -3.16 0.69
C VAL A 200 12.46 -4.42 0.02
N GLN A 201 13.78 -4.55 -0.09
CA GLN A 201 14.43 -5.72 -0.68
C GLN A 201 14.18 -6.98 0.15
N VAL A 202 14.45 -6.93 1.45
CA VAL A 202 14.30 -8.08 2.36
C VAL A 202 12.86 -8.55 2.42
N LEU A 203 11.88 -7.63 2.51
CA LEU A 203 10.46 -8.00 2.56
C LEU A 203 9.96 -8.61 1.25
N GLN A 204 10.62 -8.33 0.11
CA GLN A 204 10.26 -8.91 -1.19
C GLN A 204 11.13 -10.11 -1.61
N GLU A 205 12.08 -10.54 -0.79
CA GLU A 205 12.87 -11.74 -1.06
C GLU A 205 11.97 -12.96 -1.28
N GLY A 206 12.18 -13.67 -2.38
CA GLY A 206 11.39 -14.85 -2.78
C GLY A 206 10.26 -14.55 -3.77
N PHE A 207 9.95 -13.28 -4.06
CA PHE A 207 9.00 -12.87 -5.09
C PHE A 207 9.73 -12.34 -6.33
N ASP A 208 10.46 -13.22 -7.00
CA ASP A 208 11.27 -12.87 -8.16
C ASP A 208 10.44 -12.55 -9.42
N LEU A 209 11.14 -12.11 -10.47
CA LEU A 209 10.52 -11.76 -11.73
C LEU A 209 9.88 -12.97 -12.41
N GLU A 210 10.45 -14.16 -12.25
CA GLU A 210 9.93 -15.41 -12.83
C GLU A 210 8.56 -15.73 -12.23
N PHE A 211 8.46 -15.75 -10.89
CA PHE A 211 7.21 -15.94 -10.16
C PHE A 211 6.14 -14.93 -10.61
N ARG A 212 6.49 -13.64 -10.66
CA ARG A 212 5.55 -12.58 -11.08
C ARG A 212 5.10 -12.75 -12.53
N THR A 213 6.00 -13.17 -13.42
CA THR A 213 5.68 -13.40 -14.83
C THR A 213 4.72 -14.57 -15.00
N ILE A 214 5.01 -15.70 -14.35
CA ILE A 214 4.15 -16.88 -14.34
C ILE A 214 2.76 -16.50 -13.78
N TRP A 215 2.73 -15.76 -12.67
CA TRP A 215 1.47 -15.33 -12.06
C TRP A 215 0.62 -14.47 -12.99
N ARG A 216 1.22 -13.47 -13.66
CA ARG A 216 0.49 -12.58 -14.59
C ARG A 216 -0.14 -13.34 -15.76
N GLN A 217 0.49 -14.43 -16.20
CA GLN A 217 -0.06 -15.29 -17.25
C GLN A 217 -1.20 -16.15 -16.72
N ALA A 218 -1.10 -16.63 -15.47
CA ALA A 218 -2.05 -17.57 -14.88
C ALA A 218 -3.31 -16.93 -14.28
N ILE A 219 -3.21 -15.71 -13.73
CA ILE A 219 -4.30 -15.12 -12.93
C ILE A 219 -5.54 -14.68 -13.74
N PRO A 220 -5.44 -14.07 -14.95
CA PRO A 220 -6.62 -13.57 -15.64
C PRO A 220 -7.65 -14.66 -15.96
N PRO A 221 -7.27 -15.86 -16.47
CA PRO A 221 -8.21 -16.97 -16.66
C PRO A 221 -8.92 -17.42 -15.38
N ILE A 222 -8.24 -17.37 -14.23
CA ILE A 222 -8.78 -17.81 -12.94
C ILE A 222 -9.86 -16.82 -12.48
N ILE A 223 -9.54 -15.53 -12.53
CA ILE A 223 -10.48 -14.46 -12.14
C ILE A 223 -11.71 -14.47 -13.06
N SER A 224 -11.50 -14.61 -14.38
CA SER A 224 -12.62 -14.66 -15.33
C SER A 224 -13.53 -15.85 -15.06
N ASN A 225 -13.00 -17.03 -14.77
CA ASN A 225 -13.80 -18.23 -14.51
C ASN A 225 -14.53 -18.17 -13.16
N ALA A 226 -13.93 -17.55 -12.14
CA ALA A 226 -14.56 -17.38 -10.82
C ALA A 226 -15.73 -16.37 -10.82
N ALA A 227 -15.81 -15.49 -11.82
CA ALA A 227 -16.94 -14.57 -11.98
C ALA A 227 -18.22 -15.24 -12.53
N PHE A 228 -18.11 -16.45 -13.09
CA PHE A 228 -19.21 -17.17 -13.75
C PHE A 228 -19.96 -18.17 -12.85
N HIS A 229 -19.73 -18.19 -11.54
CA HIS A 229 -20.57 -18.96 -10.61
C HIS A 229 -21.56 -18.00 -9.92
N PRO A 230 -22.81 -17.88 -10.42
CA PRO A 230 -23.86 -17.26 -9.64
C PRO A 230 -23.99 -18.06 -8.34
N ARG A 231 -23.99 -17.36 -7.20
CA ARG A 231 -24.28 -17.98 -5.91
C ARG A 231 -25.72 -18.50 -5.98
N GLU A 232 -25.87 -19.83 -5.96
CA GLU A 232 -27.16 -20.49 -5.72
C GLU A 232 -27.71 -20.14 -4.34
#